data_AF-A0A1U9JRV9-F1
#
_entry.id   AF-A0A1U9JRV9-F1
#
_cell.length_a   1.000
_cell.length_b   1.000
_cell.length_c   1.000
_cell.angle_alpha   90.00
_cell.angle_beta   90.00
_cell.angle_gamma   90.00
#
_symmetry.space_group_name_H-M   'P 1'
#
loop_
_entity.id
_entity.type
_entity.pdbx_description
1 polymer ?
#
loop_
_entity_poly.entity_id
_entity_poly.type
_entity_poly.pdbx_seq_one_letter_code
_entity_poly.pdbx_strand_id
1 'polypeptide(L)'
;MKRLMMAFGMSIDAQGSPSDKKDRQHADGIWTRFESYRHRHTEGVGYVLSANPFADWEASQRYAPQSSFDQSRIERHQTGAQAVYALLKKAQKDGLI
;
A
#
# COMPACT_ATOMS: atom_id res chain seq x y z
N MET A 1 1.70 0.39 -3.88
CA MET A 1 2.33 -0.65 -3.03
C MET A 1 2.46 -1.99 -3.73
N LYS A 2 1.40 -2.58 -4.30
CA LYS A 2 1.50 -3.89 -4.99
C LYS A 2 2.58 -3.97 -6.08
N ARG A 3 2.82 -2.90 -6.85
CA ARG A 3 3.95 -2.83 -7.80
C ARG A 3 5.33 -2.98 -7.15
N LEU A 4 5.55 -2.35 -5.98
CA LEU A 4 6.80 -2.52 -5.23
C LEU A 4 6.90 -3.94 -4.66
N MET A 5 5.79 -4.50 -4.17
CA MET A 5 5.75 -5.89 -3.72
C MET A 5 6.13 -6.86 -4.85
N MET A 6 5.69 -6.61 -6.09
CA MET A 6 6.12 -7.38 -7.27
C MET A 6 7.62 -7.27 -7.50
N ALA A 7 8.19 -6.06 -7.44
CA ALA A 7 9.63 -5.86 -7.53
C ALA A 7 10.41 -6.58 -6.40
N PHE A 8 9.78 -6.77 -5.25
CA PHE A 8 10.33 -7.52 -4.11
C PHE A 8 9.97 -9.01 -4.13
N GLY A 9 9.46 -9.54 -5.24
CA GLY A 9 9.23 -10.98 -5.43
C GLY A 9 7.80 -11.48 -5.17
N MET A 10 6.80 -10.60 -5.07
CA MET A 10 5.39 -11.02 -5.06
C MET A 10 4.98 -11.54 -6.44
N SER A 11 4.59 -12.82 -6.51
CA SER A 11 4.06 -13.43 -7.73
C SER A 11 2.64 -12.96 -8.04
N ILE A 12 2.34 -12.82 -9.33
CA ILE A 12 1.01 -12.53 -9.86
C ILE A 12 0.52 -13.69 -10.73
N ASP A 13 -0.79 -13.93 -10.72
CA ASP A 13 -1.45 -14.86 -11.63
C ASP A 13 -1.60 -14.25 -13.03
N ALA A 14 -2.07 -15.07 -13.98
CA ALA A 14 -2.27 -14.65 -15.37
C ALA A 14 -3.30 -13.53 -15.54
N GLN A 15 -4.12 -13.27 -14.52
CA GLN A 15 -5.13 -12.20 -14.48
C GLN A 15 -4.58 -10.93 -13.82
N GLY A 16 -3.31 -10.90 -13.43
CA GLY A 16 -2.66 -9.75 -12.80
C GLY A 16 -2.99 -9.58 -11.31
N SER A 17 -3.63 -10.56 -10.68
CA SER A 17 -3.88 -10.57 -9.24
C SER A 17 -2.73 -11.25 -8.50
N PRO A 18 -2.44 -10.88 -7.23
CA PRO A 18 -1.47 -11.64 -6.42
C PRO A 18 -1.84 -13.12 -6.35
N SER A 19 -0.87 -14.00 -6.59
CA SER A 19 -1.09 -15.46 -6.58
C SER A 19 -1.47 -15.95 -5.18
N ASP A 20 -0.83 -15.42 -4.13
CA ASP A 20 -1.24 -15.65 -2.75
C ASP A 20 -2.45 -14.75 -2.41
N LYS A 21 -3.55 -15.37 -1.97
CA LYS A 21 -4.76 -14.66 -1.54
C LYS A 21 -4.48 -13.71 -0.36
N LYS A 22 -3.47 -13.98 0.46
CA LYS A 22 -3.07 -13.10 1.58
C LYS A 22 -2.61 -11.73 1.11
N ASP A 23 -2.17 -11.58 -0.14
CA ASP A 23 -1.74 -10.31 -0.73
C ASP A 23 -2.88 -9.54 -1.42
N ARG A 24 -4.08 -10.13 -1.47
CA ARG A 24 -5.28 -9.50 -2.01
C ARG A 24 -5.97 -8.60 -0.97
N GLN A 25 -5.18 -7.78 -0.28
CA GLN A 25 -5.67 -6.85 0.73
C GLN A 25 -6.05 -5.49 0.12
N HIS A 26 -6.93 -4.79 0.83
CA HIS A 26 -7.23 -3.38 0.63
C HIS A 26 -6.27 -2.49 1.44
N ALA A 27 -6.55 -1.18 1.54
CA ALA A 27 -5.63 -0.19 2.09
C ALA A 27 -5.24 -0.46 3.56
N ASP A 28 -6.19 -0.98 4.34
CA ASP A 28 -6.04 -1.41 5.73
C ASP A 28 -5.05 -2.57 5.91
N GLY A 29 -5.13 -3.59 5.07
CA GLY A 29 -4.28 -4.79 5.18
C GLY A 29 -2.99 -4.76 4.35
N ILE A 30 -2.92 -3.94 3.29
CA ILE A 30 -1.83 -4.00 2.32
C ILE A 30 -0.49 -3.50 2.89
N TRP A 31 -0.52 -2.66 3.92
CA TRP A 31 0.68 -2.13 4.56
C TRP A 31 1.53 -3.23 5.18
N THR A 32 0.90 -4.11 5.96
CA THR A 32 1.55 -5.26 6.59
C THR A 32 2.14 -6.22 5.54
N ARG A 33 1.43 -6.41 4.42
CA ARG A 33 1.92 -7.24 3.32
C ARG A 33 3.14 -6.62 2.65
N PHE A 34 3.09 -5.32 2.35
CA PHE A 34 4.22 -4.58 1.81
C PHE A 34 5.46 -4.68 2.72
N GLU A 35 5.31 -4.47 4.02
CA GLU A 35 6.42 -4.57 4.98
C GLU A 35 7.02 -5.98 5.02
N SER A 36 6.20 -7.03 4.86
CA SER A 36 6.69 -8.42 4.79
C SER A 36 7.58 -8.65 3.57
N TYR A 37 7.25 -8.08 2.41
CA TYR A 37 8.07 -8.16 1.20
C TYR A 37 9.30 -7.26 1.30
N ARG A 38 9.12 -6.03 1.77
CA ARG A 38 10.19 -5.02 1.92
C ARG A 38 11.32 -5.52 2.81
N HIS A 39 11.01 -6.14 3.95
CA HIS A 39 12.01 -6.68 4.87
C HIS A 39 12.74 -7.92 4.34
N ARG A 40 12.15 -8.66 3.40
CA ARG A 40 12.74 -9.86 2.80
C ARG A 40 13.60 -9.56 1.58
N HIS A 41 13.70 -8.30 1.17
CA HIS A 41 14.41 -7.89 -0.04
C HIS A 41 15.45 -6.81 0.29
N THR A 42 16.70 -6.98 -0.14
CA THR A 42 17.80 -6.06 0.14
C THR A 42 17.53 -4.64 -0.37
N GLU A 43 16.97 -4.52 -1.58
CA GLU A 43 16.59 -3.23 -2.16
C GLU A 43 15.43 -2.55 -1.41
N GLY A 44 14.66 -3.30 -0.60
CA GLY A 44 13.53 -2.78 0.18
C GLY A 44 13.92 -1.81 1.29
N VAL A 45 15.19 -1.78 1.71
CA VAL A 45 15.69 -0.86 2.75
C VAL A 45 15.49 0.61 2.34
N GLY A 46 15.56 0.92 1.05
CA GLY A 46 15.40 2.28 0.53
C GLY A 46 13.95 2.74 0.32
N TYR A 47 12.96 1.92 0.69
CA TYR A 47 11.54 2.16 0.41
C TYR A 47 10.66 2.09 1.67
N VAL A 48 11.03 2.82 2.71
CA VAL A 48 10.30 2.83 3.99
C VAL A 48 9.07 3.73 3.93
N LEU A 49 7.98 3.27 4.54
CA LEU A 49 6.80 4.08 4.85
C LEU A 49 6.64 4.20 6.37
N SER A 50 5.91 5.23 6.82
CA SER A 50 5.53 5.41 8.21
C SER A 50 4.45 4.40 8.66
N ALA A 51 3.86 4.59 9.84
CA ALA A 51 2.73 3.78 10.28
C ALA A 51 1.55 3.84 9.31
N ASN A 52 0.76 2.76 9.21
CA ASN A 52 -0.36 2.66 8.28
C ASN A 52 -1.43 3.74 8.57
N PRO A 53 -1.62 4.72 7.69
CA PRO A 53 -2.62 5.77 7.89
C PRO A 53 -4.05 5.27 7.63
N PHE A 54 -4.21 4.12 6.98
CA PHE A 54 -5.48 3.50 6.61
C PHE A 54 -5.91 2.38 7.57
N ALA A 55 -5.33 2.29 8.76
CA ALA A 55 -5.66 1.25 9.73
C ALA A 55 -7.13 1.31 10.23
N ASP A 56 -7.79 2.47 10.10
CA ASP A 56 -9.20 2.71 10.41
C ASP A 56 -10.10 2.72 9.16
N TRP A 57 -9.57 2.36 7.99
CA TRP A 57 -10.32 2.24 6.75
C TRP A 57 -10.90 0.83 6.60
N GLU A 58 -12.12 0.73 6.09
CA GLU A 58 -12.72 -0.56 5.73
C GLU A 58 -13.41 -0.46 4.36
N ALA A 59 -13.47 -1.56 3.62
CA ALA A 59 -14.11 -1.59 2.31
C ALA A 59 -15.62 -1.22 2.36
N SER A 60 -16.29 -1.49 3.49
CA SER A 60 -17.68 -1.12 3.76
C SER A 60 -17.90 0.40 3.74
N GLN A 61 -16.88 1.19 4.09
CA GLN A 61 -16.96 2.65 4.15
C GLN A 61 -17.20 3.31 2.78
N ARG A 62 -17.10 2.55 1.68
CA ARG A 62 -17.56 2.97 0.34
C ARG A 62 -19.02 3.44 0.33
N TYR A 63 -19.84 2.88 1.22
CA TYR A 63 -21.26 3.20 1.36
C TYR A 63 -21.57 4.02 2.62
N ALA A 64 -20.54 4.55 3.29
CA ALA A 64 -20.74 5.35 4.49
C ALA A 64 -21.46 6.66 4.17
N PRO A 65 -22.38 7.12 5.03
CA PRO A 65 -23.04 8.40 4.83
C PRO A 65 -22.03 9.54 5.00
N GLN A 66 -22.22 10.63 4.25
CA GLN A 66 -21.34 11.81 4.32
C GLN A 66 -21.21 12.37 5.74
N SER A 67 -22.23 12.24 6.57
CA SER A 67 -22.22 12.66 7.98
C SER A 67 -21.17 11.92 8.83
N SER A 68 -20.67 10.77 8.38
CA SER A 68 -19.60 10.03 9.05
C SER A 68 -18.21 10.56 8.72
N PHE A 69 -18.08 11.48 7.74
CA PHE A 69 -16.79 11.98 7.28
C PHE A 69 -16.19 12.95 8.30
N ASP A 70 -14.92 12.71 8.60
CA ASP A 70 -14.15 13.50 9.55
C ASP A 70 -12.91 14.06 8.84
N GLN A 71 -12.70 15.37 8.97
CA GLN A 71 -11.62 16.08 8.27
C GLN A 71 -10.26 15.52 8.68
N SER A 72 -10.05 15.24 9.98
CA SER A 72 -8.77 14.74 10.48
C SER A 72 -8.44 13.36 9.90
N ARG A 73 -9.44 12.49 9.73
CA ARG A 73 -9.29 11.19 9.09
C ARG A 73 -8.98 11.32 7.60
N ILE A 74 -9.67 12.22 6.90
CA ILE A 74 -9.45 12.48 5.47
C ILE A 74 -8.01 12.97 5.23
N GLU A 75 -7.56 13.95 6.00
CA GLU A 75 -6.21 14.52 5.87
C GLU A 75 -5.14 13.45 6.12
N ARG A 76 -5.31 12.63 7.16
CA ARG A 76 -4.40 11.52 7.46
C ARG A 76 -4.30 10.53 6.30
N HIS A 77 -5.45 10.12 5.73
CA HIS A 77 -5.50 9.22 4.58
C HIS A 77 -4.87 9.86 3.34
N GLN A 78 -5.10 11.15 3.12
CA GLN A 78 -4.51 11.92 2.02
C GLN A 78 -2.99 11.99 2.13
N THR A 79 -2.44 12.35 3.29
CA THR A 79 -0.99 12.35 3.54
C THR A 79 -0.39 10.96 3.32
N GLY A 80 -1.08 9.92 3.79
CA GLY A 80 -0.70 8.53 3.53
C GLY A 80 -0.61 8.16 2.06
N ALA A 81 -1.63 8.52 1.28
CA ALA A 81 -1.66 8.29 -0.16
C ALA A 81 -0.53 9.04 -0.88
N GLN A 82 -0.25 10.28 -0.48
CA GLN A 82 0.85 11.07 -1.02
C GLN A 82 2.22 10.46 -0.72
N ALA A 83 2.43 9.91 0.49
CA ALA A 83 3.66 9.21 0.84
C ALA A 83 3.88 7.97 -0.04
N VAL A 84 2.83 7.17 -0.27
CA VAL A 84 2.89 6.02 -1.19
C VAL A 84 3.20 6.47 -2.62
N TYR A 85 2.60 7.57 -3.08
CA TYR A 85 2.86 8.12 -4.40
C TYR A 85 4.33 8.56 -4.57
N ALA A 86 4.86 9.32 -3.60
CA ALA A 86 6.25 9.75 -3.59
C ALA A 86 7.22 8.55 -3.62
N LEU A 87 6.89 7.49 -2.87
CA LEU A 87 7.67 6.25 -2.85
C LEU A 87 7.69 5.55 -4.22
N LEU A 88 6.54 5.48 -4.90
CA LEU A 88 6.46 4.93 -6.25
C LEU A 88 7.27 5.75 -7.25
N LYS A 89 7.22 7.09 -7.14
CA LYS A 89 8.03 7.99 -7.99
C LYS A 89 9.53 7.79 -7.77
N LYS A 90 9.95 7.62 -6.52
CA LYS A 90 11.33 7.27 -6.19
C LYS A 90 11.73 5.96 -6.87
N ALA A 91 10.92 4.91 -6.72
CA ALA A 91 11.23 3.60 -7.29
C ALA A 91 11.32 3.61 -8.83
N GLN A 92 10.49 4.42 -9.51
CA GLN A 92 10.61 4.65 -10.94
C GLN A 92 11.92 5.36 -11.31
N LYS A 93 12.31 6.39 -10.54
CA LYS A 93 13.56 7.12 -10.75
C LYS A 93 14.79 6.23 -10.54
N ASP A 94 14.71 5.33 -9.56
CA ASP A 94 15.77 4.39 -9.21
C ASP A 94 15.83 3.19 -10.19
N GLY A 95 14.86 3.06 -11.11
CA GLY A 95 14.79 1.97 -12.09
C GLY A 95 14.27 0.64 -11.54
N LEU A 96 13.70 0.63 -10.33
CA LEU A 96 13.17 -0.58 -9.69
C LEU A 96 11.82 -1.01 -10.28
N ILE A 97 10.98 -0.07 -10.71
CA ILE A 97 9.62 -0.32 -11.28
C ILE A 97 9.29 0.54 -12.50
#